data_AF-A0A7J2LQ38-F1
#
_entry.id   AF-A0A7J2LQ38-F1
#
_cell.length_a   1.000
_cell.length_b   1.000
_cell.length_c   1.000
_cell.angle_alpha   90.00
_cell.angle_beta   90.00
_cell.angle_gamma   90.00
#
_symmetry.space_group_name_H-M   'P 1'
#
loop_
_entity.id
_entity.type
_entity.pdbx_description
1 polymer ?
#
loop_
_entity_poly.entity_id
_entity_poly.type
_entity_poly.pdbx_seq_one_letter_code
_entity_poly.pdbx_strand_id
1 'polypeptide(L)' 'MSFIVTIFIWMNGIPVFFLLFVLPLVGLPLIFHEEREYSPPPATYDIIKRCPRCGHVLQGWERYCPVCGYKLRE' A
#
# COMPACT_ATOMS: atom_id res chain seq x y z
N MET A 1 -55.04 -6.68 -30.34
CA MET A 1 -54.49 -5.96 -29.18
C MET A 1 -53.18 -6.63 -28.80
N SER A 2 -52.08 -5.92 -29.03
CA SER A 2 -50.79 -6.49 -29.43
C SER A 2 -50.07 -7.30 -28.34
N PHE A 3 -50.16 -8.63 -28.41
CA PHE A 3 -49.36 -9.57 -27.62
C PHE A 3 -47.85 -9.32 -27.74
N ILE A 4 -47.42 -8.85 -28.92
CA ILE A 4 -46.03 -8.46 -29.18
C ILE A 4 -45.60 -7.34 -28.22
N VAL A 5 -46.43 -6.32 -27.99
CA VAL A 5 -46.09 -5.19 -27.10
C VAL A 5 -45.99 -5.64 -25.64
N THR A 6 -46.85 -6.55 -25.19
CA THR A 6 -46.81 -7.13 -23.84
C THR A 6 -45.57 -8.01 -23.63
N ILE A 7 -45.19 -8.81 -24.63
CA ILE A 7 -43.98 -9.64 -24.60
C ILE A 7 -42.72 -8.75 -24.56
N PHE A 8 -42.69 -7.68 -25.36
CA PHE A 8 -41.58 -6.72 -25.37
C PHE A 8 -41.43 -5.98 -24.04
N ILE A 9 -42.53 -5.60 -23.38
CA ILE A 9 -42.52 -4.95 -22.06
C ILE A 9 -42.02 -5.90 -20.96
N TRP A 10 -42.34 -7.19 -21.05
CA TRP A 10 -41.80 -8.21 -20.13
C TRP A 10 -40.32 -8.53 -20.40
N MET A 11 -39.93 -8.60 -21.68
CA MET A 11 -38.59 -8.94 -22.11
C MET A 11 -37.59 -7.78 -22.01
N ASN A 12 -38.05 -6.52 -21.93
CA ASN A 12 -37.20 -5.34 -21.78
C ASN A 12 -37.37 -4.61 -20.43
N GLY A 13 -38.55 -4.66 -19.79
CA GLY A 13 -38.82 -3.91 -18.56
C GLY A 13 -38.20 -4.56 -17.31
N ILE A 14 -38.30 -5.88 -17.19
CA ILE A 14 -37.74 -6.62 -16.04
C ILE A 14 -36.20 -6.62 -16.06
N PRO A 15 -35.49 -6.92 -17.18
CA PRO A 15 -34.03 -6.93 -17.15
C PRO A 15 -33.41 -5.54 -17.03
N VAL A 16 -34.03 -4.49 -17.58
CA VAL A 16 -33.52 -3.10 -17.47
C VAL A 16 -33.77 -2.53 -16.07
N PHE A 17 -34.95 -2.76 -15.48
CA PHE A 17 -35.23 -2.33 -14.11
C PHE A 17 -34.37 -3.11 -13.11
N PHE A 18 -34.20 -4.41 -13.32
CA PHE A 18 -33.34 -5.24 -12.48
C PHE A 18 -31.86 -4.85 -12.62
N LEU A 19 -31.36 -4.54 -13.81
CA LEU A 19 -30.02 -3.97 -13.98
C LEU A 19 -29.89 -2.60 -13.28
N LEU A 20 -30.80 -1.66 -13.50
CA LEU A 20 -30.70 -0.34 -12.86
C LEU A 20 -30.81 -0.37 -11.34
N PHE A 21 -31.58 -1.31 -10.78
CA PHE A 21 -31.79 -1.42 -9.34
C PHE A 21 -30.74 -2.30 -8.65
N VAL A 22 -30.25 -3.36 -9.31
CA VAL A 22 -29.31 -4.34 -8.72
C VAL A 22 -27.84 -4.00 -9.01
N LEU A 23 -27.51 -3.34 -10.14
CA LEU A 23 -26.14 -2.93 -10.49
C LEU A 23 -25.51 -1.88 -9.54
N PRO A 24 -26.24 -0.93 -8.93
CA PRO A 24 -25.68 -0.04 -7.91
C PRO A 24 -25.41 -0.74 -6.56
N LEU A 25 -26.14 -1.83 -6.27
CA LEU A 25 -26.00 -2.64 -5.05
C LEU A 25 -24.93 -3.72 -5.19
N VAL A 26 -24.82 -4.36 -6.37
CA VAL A 26 -23.70 -5.20 -6.78
C VAL A 26 -22.61 -4.26 -7.27
N GLY A 27 -22.05 -3.53 -6.32
CA GLY A 27 -21.02 -2.55 -6.57
C GLY A 27 -19.92 -3.12 -7.47
N LEU A 28 -19.23 -2.20 -8.10
CA LEU A 28 -17.94 -2.43 -8.71
C LEU A 28 -16.81 -2.10 -7.70
N PRO A 29 -16.66 -2.72 -6.50
CA PRO A 29 -15.54 -2.39 -5.62
C PRO A 29 -14.32 -3.30 -5.86
N LEU A 30 -14.22 -4.04 -6.98
CA LEU A 30 -13.18 -5.08 -7.13
C LEU A 30 -12.04 -4.81 -8.11
N ILE A 31 -11.93 -3.69 -8.83
CA ILE A 31 -10.72 -3.45 -9.65
C ILE A 31 -10.33 -1.96 -9.81
N PHE A 32 -10.46 -1.16 -8.75
CA PHE A 32 -9.42 -0.16 -8.51
C PHE A 32 -8.71 -0.60 -7.24
N HIS A 33 -7.96 -1.70 -7.37
CA HIS A 33 -6.85 -1.96 -6.49
C HIS A 33 -5.90 -0.80 -6.76
N GLU A 34 -6.02 0.24 -5.93
CA GLU A 34 -5.00 1.24 -5.73
C GLU A 34 -3.68 0.47 -5.66
N GLU A 35 -2.86 0.61 -6.69
CA GLU A 35 -1.43 0.34 -6.60
C GLU A 35 -0.88 1.41 -5.67
N ARG A 36 -1.21 1.27 -4.37
CA ARG A 36 -0.55 1.99 -3.32
C ARG A 36 0.84 1.41 -3.32
N GLU A 37 1.70 2.08 -4.07
CA GLU A 37 3.11 1.79 -4.19
C GLU A 37 3.66 1.51 -2.80
N TYR A 38 3.90 0.22 -2.52
CA TYR A 38 4.60 -0.20 -1.32
C TYR A 38 6.04 0.23 -1.52
N SER A 39 6.29 1.50 -1.21
CA SER A 39 7.61 2.03 -1.01
C SER A 39 8.11 1.40 0.29
N PRO A 40 9.10 0.50 0.24
CA PRO A 40 9.71 0.00 1.46
C PRO A 40 10.17 1.22 2.28
N PRO A 41 10.02 1.19 3.62
CA PRO A 41 10.48 2.27 4.47
C PRO A 41 11.94 2.57 4.12
N PRO A 42 12.36 3.85 4.07
CA PRO A 42 13.70 4.22 3.67
C PRO A 42 14.67 3.41 4.51
N ALA A 43 15.49 2.59 3.84
CA ALA A 43 16.55 1.87 4.51
C ALA A 43 17.52 2.93 5.06
N THR A 44 17.33 3.30 6.33
CA THR A 44 18.34 4.02 7.08
C THR A 44 19.53 3.06 7.14
N TYR A 45 20.48 3.30 6.25
CA TYR A 45 21.74 2.59 6.24
C TYR A 45 22.49 3.05 7.49
N ASP A 46 22.34 2.31 8.58
CA ASP A 46 23.20 2.50 9.73
C ASP A 46 24.61 2.10 9.30
N ILE A 47 25.44 3.09 8.94
CA ILE A 47 26.86 2.84 8.72
C ILE A 47 27.42 2.38 10.06
N ILE A 48 27.54 1.07 10.20
CA ILE A 48 28.20 0.42 11.32
C ILE A 48 29.67 0.86 11.29
N LYS A 49 30.00 1.88 12.06
CA LYS A 49 31.37 2.35 12.22
C LYS A 49 32.06 1.44 13.22
N ARG A 50 33.37 1.27 13.11
CA ARG A 50 34.16 0.54 14.11
C ARG A 50 35.21 1.46 14.68
N CYS A 51 35.48 1.32 15.97
CA CYS A 51 36.54 2.09 16.60
C CYS A 51 37.90 1.65 16.01
N PRO A 52 38.73 2.58 15.50
CA PRO A 52 40.04 2.22 14.94
C PRO A 52 41.03 1.71 16.00
N ARG A 53 40.77 1.96 17.28
CA ARG A 53 41.67 1.60 18.38
C ARG A 53 41.37 0.25 19.02
N CYS A 54 40.09 -0.08 19.23
CA CYS A 54 39.69 -1.34 19.88
C CYS A 54 38.82 -2.26 19.02
N GLY A 55 38.38 -1.80 17.84
CA GLY A 55 37.49 -2.57 16.96
C GLY A 55 36.04 -2.67 17.41
N HIS A 56 35.64 -2.02 18.52
CA HIS A 56 34.25 -2.02 18.99
C HIS A 56 33.31 -1.44 17.95
N VAL A 57 32.12 -2.04 17.83
CA VAL A 57 31.08 -1.60 16.92
C VAL A 57 30.42 -0.34 17.46
N LEU A 58 30.36 0.68 16.61
CA LEU A 58 29.85 2.00 16.91
C LEU A 58 28.53 2.22 16.17
N GLN A 59 27.55 2.81 16.85
CA GLN A 59 26.25 3.20 16.27
C GLN A 59 26.37 4.49 15.44
N GLY A 60 27.53 5.16 15.48
CA GLY A 60 27.87 6.24 14.55
C GLY A 60 27.45 7.64 15.01
N TRP A 61 26.73 7.79 16.14
CA TRP A 61 26.45 9.08 16.78
C TRP A 61 27.43 9.45 17.90
N GLU A 62 28.19 8.50 18.40
CA GLU A 62 29.05 8.67 19.58
C GLU A 62 30.30 9.52 19.29
N ARG A 63 30.61 10.43 20.21
CA ARG A 63 31.80 11.31 20.13
C ARG A 63 33.07 10.61 20.63
N TYR A 64 32.91 9.69 21.57
CA TYR A 64 33.98 8.90 22.17
C TYR A 64 33.58 7.44 22.17
N CYS A 65 34.55 6.54 22.01
CA CYS A 65 34.29 5.11 22.08
C CYS A 65 34.00 4.68 23.53
N PRO A 66 32.88 3.99 23.83
CA PRO A 66 32.48 3.61 25.19
C PRO A 66 33.40 2.56 25.81
N VAL A 67 34.19 1.85 24.99
CA VAL A 67 35.08 0.77 25.46
C VAL A 67 36.49 1.27 25.73
N CYS A 68 37.04 2.14 24.88
CA CYS A 68 38.46 2.54 24.97
C CYS A 68 38.70 4.05 25.16
N GLY A 69 37.63 4.86 25.21
CA GLY A 69 37.71 6.31 25.37
C GLY A 69 38.29 7.07 24.16
N TYR A 70 38.51 6.40 23.02
CA TYR A 70 39.06 7.03 21.82
C TYR A 70 38.09 8.08 21.25
N LYS A 71 38.59 9.27 20.92
CA LYS A 71 37.80 10.36 20.32
C LYS A 71 37.52 10.06 18.84
N LEU A 72 36.25 9.99 18.46
CA LEU A 72 35.79 9.58 17.13
C LEU A 72 35.41 10.76 16.24
N ARG A 73 34.95 11.86 16.84
CA ARG A 73 34.62 13.12 16.17
C ARG A 73 35.05 14.29 17.06
N GLU A 74 35.49 15.37 16.43
CA GLU A 74 35.95 16.60 17.10
C GLU A 74 34.77 17.38 17.70
#